data_AF-A0A9X3KA17-F1
#
_entry.id   AF-A0A9X3KA17-F1
#
_cell.length_a   1.000
_cell.length_b   1.000
_cell.length_c   1.000
_cell.angle_alpha   90.00
_cell.angle_beta   90.00
_cell.angle_gamma   90.00
#
_symmetry.space_group_name_H-M   'P 1'
#
loop_
_entity.id
_entity.type
_entity.pdbx_description
1 polymer ?
#
loop_
_entity_poly.entity_id
_entity_poly.type
_entity_poly.pdbx_seq_one_letter_code
_entity_poly.pdbx_strand_id
1 'polypeptide(L)'
;MDYKTMRDRIEDMVNDNHKDFVKAVISMEKGINDKSALDKLYDAYMDNDTVNLLHEEFDYMIEDLREQGQIKDLPYVQEEKDNLINIVGNIVGEVDVVERKNKNGEAFKVVNFSVVSKDDEGNKVYHNCSAYGEKTDIPKDFKQGDFVKLFGQIRTSIDDNGKEHSNVRILSSKLLKAKEQMKGQEEKKESVLEAIKKYQAGDKEKPKEKKEANREAER
;
A
#
# COMPACT_ATOMS: atom_id res chain seq x y z
N MET A 1 -34.75 4.17 6.44
CA MET A 1 -34.39 5.51 6.91
C MET A 1 -34.31 6.40 5.69
N ASP A 2 -34.99 7.54 5.67
CA ASP A 2 -34.80 8.53 4.60
C ASP A 2 -33.50 9.33 4.80
N TYR A 3 -33.09 10.07 3.78
CA TYR A 3 -31.83 10.82 3.77
C TYR A 3 -31.71 11.81 4.94
N LYS A 4 -32.78 12.54 5.27
CA LYS A 4 -32.72 13.56 6.35
C LYS A 4 -32.53 12.88 7.69
N THR A 5 -33.34 11.86 7.96
CA THR A 5 -33.22 11.06 9.18
C THR A 5 -31.84 10.40 9.31
N MET A 6 -31.23 9.97 8.20
CA MET A 6 -29.88 9.41 8.21
C MET A 6 -28.80 10.47 8.45
N ARG A 7 -28.93 11.65 7.81
CA ARG A 7 -28.02 12.78 8.01
C ARG A 7 -28.04 13.26 9.46
N ASP A 8 -29.22 13.48 10.03
CA ASP A 8 -29.35 14.00 11.39
C ASP A 8 -28.68 13.06 12.40
N ARG A 9 -28.83 11.74 12.23
CA ARG A 9 -28.14 10.74 13.07
C ARG A 9 -26.62 10.75 12.88
N ILE A 10 -26.14 10.93 11.65
CA ILE A 10 -24.69 11.03 11.39
C ILE A 10 -24.14 12.32 11.99
N GLU A 11 -24.88 13.42 11.91
CA GLU A 11 -24.50 14.72 12.49
C GLU A 11 -24.37 14.62 14.01
N ASP A 12 -25.32 13.95 14.68
CA ASP A 12 -25.20 13.64 16.11
C ASP A 12 -23.93 12.83 16.43
N MET A 13 -23.65 11.78 15.64
CA MET A 13 -22.45 10.94 15.83
C MET A 13 -21.13 11.71 15.60
N VAL A 14 -21.10 12.58 14.60
CA VAL A 14 -19.94 13.43 14.28
C VAL A 14 -19.67 14.42 15.42
N ASN A 15 -20.71 15.03 15.98
CA ASN A 15 -20.57 16.05 17.02
C ASN A 15 -20.25 15.45 18.40
N ASP A 16 -20.92 14.36 18.78
CA ASP A 16 -20.80 13.80 20.13
C ASP A 16 -19.62 12.83 20.27
N ASN A 17 -19.30 12.08 19.21
CA ASN A 17 -18.23 11.09 19.24
C ASN A 17 -17.51 10.98 17.89
N HIS A 18 -16.95 12.11 17.45
CA HIS A 18 -16.20 12.21 16.20
C HIS A 18 -15.15 11.12 16.04
N LYS A 19 -14.37 10.84 17.11
CA LYS A 19 -13.27 9.87 17.07
C LYS A 19 -13.77 8.46 16.76
N ASP A 20 -14.78 7.98 17.49
CA ASP A 20 -15.29 6.63 17.23
C ASP A 20 -16.14 6.56 15.96
N PHE A 21 -16.82 7.65 15.58
CA PHE A 21 -17.51 7.75 14.29
C PHE A 21 -16.53 7.55 13.12
N VAL A 22 -15.44 8.33 13.08
CA VAL A 22 -14.42 8.23 12.04
C VAL A 22 -13.78 6.84 12.02
N LYS A 23 -13.41 6.30 13.19
CA LYS A 23 -12.88 4.94 13.28
C LYS A 23 -13.86 3.89 12.75
N ALA A 24 -15.15 4.02 13.07
CA ALA A 24 -16.17 3.09 12.60
C ALA A 24 -16.34 3.16 11.08
N VAL A 25 -16.29 4.35 10.49
CA VAL A 25 -16.32 4.52 9.03
C VAL A 25 -15.10 3.88 8.38
N ILE A 26 -13.88 4.17 8.87
CA ILE A 26 -12.64 3.56 8.35
C ILE A 26 -12.68 2.04 8.52
N SER A 27 -13.15 1.55 9.67
CA SER A 27 -13.31 0.13 9.95
C SER A 27 -14.24 -0.57 8.95
N MET A 28 -15.40 0.04 8.66
CA MET A 28 -16.36 -0.47 7.70
C MET A 28 -15.86 -0.40 6.26
N GLU A 29 -15.24 0.71 5.86
CA GLU A 29 -14.76 0.90 4.49
C GLU A 29 -13.55 0.02 4.18
N LYS A 30 -12.61 -0.11 5.13
CA LYS A 30 -11.32 -0.77 4.91
C LYS A 30 -11.24 -2.19 5.49
N GLY A 31 -12.30 -2.64 6.17
CA GLY A 31 -12.38 -3.97 6.79
C GLY A 31 -11.37 -4.17 7.93
N ILE A 32 -11.11 -3.12 8.72
CA ILE A 32 -10.15 -3.17 9.84
C ILE A 32 -10.88 -3.10 11.15
N ASN A 33 -10.64 -4.08 12.02
CA ASN A 33 -11.24 -4.14 13.35
C ASN A 33 -10.21 -3.91 14.48
N ASP A 34 -8.93 -3.72 14.13
CA ASP A 34 -7.87 -3.45 15.09
C ASP A 34 -7.99 -2.02 15.63
N LYS A 35 -8.35 -1.88 16.90
CA LYS A 35 -8.55 -0.58 17.54
C LYS A 35 -7.28 0.26 17.57
N SER A 36 -6.10 -0.34 17.75
CA SER A 36 -4.84 0.41 17.80
C SER A 36 -4.47 0.97 16.44
N ALA A 37 -4.72 0.22 15.36
CA ALA A 37 -4.56 0.71 14.01
C ALA A 37 -5.55 1.82 13.68
N LEU A 38 -6.83 1.65 14.06
CA LEU A 38 -7.85 2.68 13.88
C LEU A 38 -7.53 3.96 14.66
N ASP A 39 -6.93 3.86 15.86
CA ASP A 39 -6.41 5.02 16.60
C ASP A 39 -5.34 5.77 15.80
N LYS A 40 -4.34 5.07 15.24
CA LYS A 40 -3.26 5.69 14.46
C LYS A 40 -3.76 6.33 13.16
N LEU A 41 -4.72 5.69 12.50
CA LEU A 41 -5.36 6.22 11.30
C LEU A 41 -6.16 7.49 11.62
N TYR A 42 -6.89 7.49 12.73
CA TYR A 42 -7.61 8.68 13.20
C TYR A 42 -6.66 9.83 13.54
N ASP A 43 -5.58 9.56 14.28
CA ASP A 43 -4.65 10.60 14.70
C ASP A 43 -3.97 11.23 13.45
N ALA A 44 -3.56 10.43 12.47
CA ALA A 44 -2.99 10.96 11.22
C ALA A 44 -3.99 11.73 10.35
N TYR A 45 -5.27 11.34 10.38
CA TYR A 45 -6.35 12.09 9.74
C TYR A 45 -6.52 13.47 10.40
N MET A 46 -6.51 13.53 11.72
CA MET A 46 -6.64 14.79 12.46
C MET A 46 -5.42 15.70 12.30
N ASP A 47 -4.24 15.12 12.11
CA ASP A 47 -3.00 15.87 11.89
C ASP A 47 -2.86 16.40 10.44
N ASN A 48 -3.75 15.99 9.53
CA ASN A 48 -3.67 16.33 8.11
C ASN A 48 -4.97 16.98 7.59
N ASP A 49 -5.00 18.32 7.58
CA ASP A 49 -6.12 19.14 7.12
C ASP A 49 -6.54 18.92 5.65
N THR A 50 -5.73 18.21 4.85
CA THR A 50 -6.01 17.97 3.42
C THR A 50 -6.65 16.61 3.16
N VAL A 51 -6.68 15.71 4.14
CA VAL A 51 -7.17 14.34 3.98
C VAL A 51 -8.63 14.29 4.41
N ASN A 52 -9.52 13.96 3.47
CA ASN A 52 -10.92 13.65 3.77
C ASN A 52 -11.07 12.19 4.20
N LEU A 53 -12.17 11.87 4.89
CA LEU A 53 -12.43 10.52 5.40
C LEU A 53 -12.45 9.43 4.30
N LEU A 54 -12.92 9.78 3.10
CA LEU A 54 -12.95 8.91 1.92
C LEU A 54 -11.71 9.14 1.04
N HIS A 55 -10.52 8.93 1.60
CA HIS A 55 -9.25 9.17 0.91
C HIS A 55 -8.36 7.93 0.85
N GLU A 56 -7.65 7.76 -0.26
CA GLU A 56 -6.82 6.57 -0.51
C GLU A 56 -5.52 6.55 0.30
N GLU A 57 -5.20 7.66 0.96
CA GLU A 57 -4.05 7.72 1.86
C GLU A 57 -4.22 6.77 3.05
N PHE A 58 -5.46 6.51 3.48
CA PHE A 58 -5.72 5.48 4.47
C PHE A 58 -5.25 4.10 4.01
N ASP A 59 -5.39 3.76 2.72
CA ASP A 59 -4.95 2.45 2.20
C ASP A 59 -3.44 2.27 2.38
N TYR A 60 -2.65 3.33 2.11
CA TYR A 60 -1.21 3.28 2.34
C TYR A 60 -0.83 3.14 3.80
N MET A 61 -1.50 3.90 4.67
CA MET A 61 -1.24 3.84 6.10
C MET A 61 -1.55 2.47 6.68
N ILE A 62 -2.64 1.87 6.23
CA ILE A 62 -3.07 0.52 6.64
C ILE A 62 -2.02 -0.50 6.24
N GLU A 63 -1.53 -0.43 5.00
CA GLU A 63 -0.47 -1.31 4.52
C GLU A 63 0.85 -1.09 5.26
N ASP A 64 1.25 0.15 5.52
CA ASP A 64 2.45 0.44 6.32
C ASP A 64 2.33 -0.15 7.74
N LEU A 65 1.14 -0.09 8.36
CA LEU A 65 0.88 -0.71 9.66
C LEU A 65 0.89 -2.24 9.60
N ARG A 66 0.43 -2.83 8.49
CA ARG A 66 0.51 -4.29 8.22
C ARG A 66 1.97 -4.73 8.05
N GLU A 67 2.75 -4.02 7.23
CA GLU A 67 4.18 -4.27 7.01
C GLU A 67 4.98 -4.20 8.32
N GLN A 68 4.59 -3.29 9.23
CA GLN A 68 5.19 -3.14 10.55
C GLN A 68 4.69 -4.19 11.57
N GLY A 69 3.80 -5.10 11.18
CA GLY A 69 3.25 -6.15 12.05
C GLY A 69 2.29 -5.65 13.13
N GLN A 70 1.77 -4.43 12.98
CA GLN A 70 0.92 -3.76 13.96
C GLN A 70 -0.57 -4.07 13.77
N ILE A 71 -0.92 -4.76 12.68
CA ILE A 71 -2.26 -5.26 12.39
C ILE A 71 -2.17 -6.78 12.21
N LYS A 72 -3.00 -7.54 12.91
CA LYS A 72 -3.21 -8.98 12.66
C LYS A 72 -4.60 -9.16 12.07
N ASP A 73 -4.69 -9.67 10.85
CA ASP A 73 -5.97 -9.87 10.17
C ASP A 73 -6.90 -10.79 10.97
N LEU A 74 -8.16 -10.39 11.13
CA LEU A 74 -9.27 -11.31 11.42
C LEU A 74 -9.87 -11.79 10.08
N PRO A 75 -10.28 -13.06 9.96
CA PRO A 75 -10.72 -13.63 8.71
C PRO A 75 -12.18 -13.24 8.45
N TYR A 76 -12.41 -12.12 7.75
CA TYR A 76 -13.65 -11.96 7.00
C TYR A 76 -13.46 -11.02 5.80
N VAL A 77 -14.00 -11.45 4.65
CA VAL A 77 -13.77 -10.99 3.27
C VAL A 77 -12.42 -11.41 2.67
N GLN A 78 -12.29 -12.71 2.38
CA GLN A 78 -11.14 -13.31 1.69
C GLN A 78 -11.17 -13.10 0.16
N GLU A 79 -12.33 -12.93 -0.47
CA GLU A 79 -12.41 -12.94 -1.94
C GLU A 79 -11.90 -11.65 -2.63
N GLU A 80 -11.78 -10.52 -1.92
CA GLU A 80 -11.30 -9.25 -2.50
C GLU A 80 -9.84 -8.90 -2.17
N LYS A 81 -9.25 -9.50 -1.12
CA LYS A 81 -7.87 -9.21 -0.70
C LYS A 81 -6.80 -9.90 -1.54
N ASP A 82 -7.08 -11.10 -2.07
CA ASP A 82 -6.05 -11.91 -2.75
C ASP A 82 -5.49 -11.28 -4.03
N ASN A 83 -6.16 -10.24 -4.57
CA ASN A 83 -5.73 -9.53 -5.76
C ASN A 83 -5.05 -8.19 -5.47
N LEU A 84 -4.95 -7.73 -4.21
CA LEU A 84 -4.30 -6.45 -3.90
C LEU A 84 -2.78 -6.63 -3.81
N ILE A 85 -2.02 -5.70 -4.40
CA ILE A 85 -0.56 -5.73 -4.44
C ILE A 85 0.04 -4.36 -4.14
N ASN A 86 1.16 -4.38 -3.41
CA ASN A 86 2.08 -3.27 -3.25
C ASN A 86 3.30 -3.46 -4.14
N ILE A 87 3.63 -2.43 -4.92
CA ILE A 87 4.79 -2.45 -5.81
C ILE A 87 5.66 -1.25 -5.47
N VAL A 88 6.88 -1.53 -5.00
CA VAL A 88 7.92 -0.52 -4.85
C VAL A 88 8.98 -0.78 -5.92
N GLY A 89 9.17 0.19 -6.80
CA GLY A 89 9.99 -0.03 -7.98
C GLY A 89 10.24 1.23 -8.79
N ASN A 90 10.88 1.04 -9.95
CA ASN A 90 11.19 2.13 -10.86
C ASN A 90 10.29 2.07 -12.10
N ILE A 91 9.84 3.24 -12.56
CA ILE A 91 9.13 3.38 -13.83
C ILE A 91 10.06 2.99 -14.98
N VAL A 92 9.58 2.13 -15.86
CA VAL A 92 10.28 1.68 -17.07
C VAL A 92 9.46 1.99 -18.31
N GLY A 93 10.15 2.45 -19.36
CA GLY A 93 9.50 2.94 -20.56
C GLY A 93 8.87 4.32 -20.38
N GLU A 94 8.12 4.73 -21.40
CA GLU A 94 7.36 5.97 -21.42
C GLU A 94 5.97 5.75 -20.82
N VAL A 95 5.44 6.79 -20.19
CA VAL A 95 4.08 6.79 -19.65
C VAL A 95 3.12 7.20 -20.77
N ASP A 96 2.17 6.32 -21.08
CA ASP A 96 1.19 6.54 -22.14
C ASP A 96 -0.13 7.06 -21.54
N VAL A 97 -0.53 8.27 -21.92
CA VAL A 97 -1.76 8.91 -21.46
C VAL A 97 -2.78 8.92 -22.59
N VAL A 98 -3.81 8.10 -22.45
CA VAL A 98 -4.85 7.92 -23.47
C VAL A 98 -6.21 8.35 -22.96
N GLU A 99 -7.05 8.86 -23.86
CA GLU A 99 -8.44 9.19 -23.57
C GLU A 99 -9.36 8.07 -24.05
N ARG A 100 -10.27 7.62 -23.18
CA ARG A 100 -11.23 6.54 -23.44
C ARG A 100 -12.64 7.02 -23.16
N LYS A 101 -13.63 6.39 -23.78
CA LYS A 101 -15.05 6.69 -23.52
C LYS A 101 -15.69 5.55 -22.75
N ASN A 102 -16.51 5.88 -21.76
CA ASN A 102 -17.28 4.88 -21.03
C ASN A 102 -18.53 4.47 -21.82
N LYS A 103 -19.33 3.55 -21.26
CA LYS A 103 -20.58 3.09 -21.89
C LYS A 103 -21.60 4.21 -22.12
N ASN A 104 -21.48 5.32 -21.38
CA ASN A 104 -22.35 6.49 -21.47
C ASN A 104 -21.82 7.53 -22.47
N GLY A 105 -20.66 7.29 -23.09
CA GLY A 105 -20.01 8.21 -24.03
C GLY A 105 -19.17 9.29 -23.36
N GLU A 106 -19.09 9.32 -22.03
CA GLU A 106 -18.27 10.27 -21.27
C GLU A 106 -16.79 9.89 -21.44
N ALA A 107 -15.98 10.90 -21.77
CA ALA A 107 -14.55 10.72 -21.92
C ALA A 107 -13.86 10.71 -20.54
N PHE A 108 -12.92 9.81 -20.35
CA PHE A 108 -12.07 9.71 -19.16
C PHE A 108 -10.63 9.40 -19.57
N LYS A 109 -9.68 9.89 -18.78
CA LYS A 109 -8.25 9.64 -19.00
C LYS A 109 -7.84 8.30 -18.38
N VAL A 110 -6.90 7.65 -19.07
CA VAL A 110 -6.23 6.43 -18.62
C VAL A 110 -4.73 6.63 -18.79
N VAL A 111 -3.97 6.25 -17.78
CA VAL A 111 -2.51 6.30 -17.82
C VAL A 111 -1.98 4.87 -17.75
N ASN A 112 -1.27 4.44 -18.78
CA ASN A 112 -0.62 3.14 -18.86
C ASN A 112 0.89 3.31 -18.70
N PHE A 113 1.49 2.49 -17.87
CA PHE A 113 2.93 2.55 -17.63
C PHE A 113 3.43 1.20 -17.11
N SER A 114 4.74 0.99 -17.11
CA SER A 114 5.34 -0.23 -16.62
C SER A 114 6.28 0.07 -15.45
N VAL A 115 6.34 -0.84 -14.49
CA VAL A 115 7.22 -0.74 -13.32
C VAL A 115 8.07 -1.98 -13.22
N VAL A 116 9.35 -1.80 -12.92
CA VAL A 116 10.25 -2.88 -12.54
C VAL A 116 10.47 -2.86 -11.03
N SER A 117 10.22 -3.98 -10.37
CA SER A 117 10.54 -4.22 -8.96
C SER A 117 11.56 -5.36 -8.84
N LYS A 118 12.08 -5.57 -7.63
CA LYS A 118 12.84 -6.78 -7.30
C LYS A 118 12.01 -7.65 -6.37
N ASP A 119 12.00 -8.95 -6.62
CA ASP A 119 11.43 -9.93 -5.69
C ASP A 119 12.39 -10.19 -4.51
N ASP A 120 12.00 -11.08 -3.60
CA ASP A 120 12.80 -11.43 -2.43
C ASP A 120 14.11 -12.14 -2.75
N GLU A 121 14.20 -12.77 -3.91
CA GLU A 121 15.41 -13.41 -4.44
C GLU A 121 16.31 -12.40 -5.18
N GLY A 122 15.82 -11.18 -5.41
CA GLY A 122 16.51 -10.11 -6.11
C GLY A 122 16.34 -10.12 -7.63
N ASN A 123 15.49 -11.01 -8.17
CA ASN A 123 15.17 -11.04 -9.59
C ASN A 123 14.29 -9.85 -9.97
N LYS A 124 14.43 -9.39 -11.21
CA LYS A 124 13.61 -8.30 -11.74
C LYS A 124 12.24 -8.83 -12.13
N VAL A 125 11.19 -8.21 -11.58
CA VAL A 125 9.80 -8.47 -11.93
C VAL A 125 9.24 -7.24 -12.62
N TYR A 126 8.57 -7.43 -13.75
CA TYR A 126 7.95 -6.36 -14.52
C TYR A 126 6.44 -6.41 -14.33
N HIS A 127 5.85 -5.26 -14.04
CA HIS A 127 4.43 -5.08 -13.83
C HIS A 127 3.89 -4.08 -14.84
N ASN A 128 2.86 -4.48 -15.58
CA ASN A 128 2.10 -3.54 -16.38
C ASN A 128 1.03 -2.89 -15.50
N CYS A 129 0.91 -1.57 -15.57
CA CYS A 129 0.10 -0.78 -14.66
C CYS A 129 -0.82 0.17 -15.43
N SER A 130 -2.03 0.34 -14.92
CA SER A 130 -3.02 1.25 -15.51
C SER A 130 -3.79 2.02 -14.42
N ALA A 131 -3.82 3.34 -14.54
CA ALA A 131 -4.58 4.23 -13.67
C ALA A 131 -5.75 4.85 -14.45
N TYR A 132 -6.90 5.05 -13.79
CA TYR A 132 -8.14 5.48 -14.43
C TYR A 132 -8.77 6.64 -13.68
N GLY A 133 -9.38 7.58 -14.40
CA GLY A 133 -10.11 8.69 -13.80
C GLY A 133 -9.20 9.56 -12.92
N GLU A 134 -9.64 9.91 -11.72
CA GLU A 134 -8.88 10.73 -10.76
C GLU A 134 -7.53 10.11 -10.36
N LYS A 135 -7.38 8.79 -10.51
CA LYS A 135 -6.12 8.09 -10.18
C LYS A 135 -5.01 8.33 -11.19
N THR A 136 -5.32 9.03 -12.28
CA THR A 136 -4.33 9.44 -13.29
C THR A 136 -3.53 10.66 -12.90
N ASP A 137 -3.93 11.40 -11.86
CA ASP A 137 -3.35 12.72 -11.59
C ASP A 137 -1.89 12.70 -11.17
N ILE A 138 -1.44 11.65 -10.49
CA ILE A 138 -0.04 11.50 -10.12
C ILE A 138 0.73 10.72 -11.21
N PRO A 139 0.24 9.58 -11.72
CA PRO A 139 1.01 8.77 -12.67
C PRO A 139 1.27 9.44 -14.02
N LYS A 140 0.43 10.39 -14.45
CA LYS A 140 0.62 11.11 -15.73
C LYS A 140 1.95 11.86 -15.82
N ASP A 141 2.51 12.25 -14.68
CA ASP A 141 3.73 13.06 -14.59
C ASP A 141 4.99 12.20 -14.31
N PHE A 142 4.83 10.88 -14.18
CA PHE A 142 5.94 9.97 -13.98
C PHE A 142 6.87 9.92 -15.20
N LYS A 143 8.16 9.79 -14.93
CA LYS A 143 9.21 9.67 -15.94
C LYS A 143 9.96 8.36 -15.77
N GLN A 144 10.51 7.86 -16.88
CA GLN A 144 11.37 6.68 -16.85
C GLN A 144 12.50 6.84 -15.82
N GLY A 145 12.58 5.91 -14.88
CA GLY A 145 13.56 5.86 -13.79
C GLY A 145 13.08 6.43 -12.46
N ASP A 146 11.93 7.10 -12.42
CA ASP A 146 11.33 7.54 -11.17
C ASP A 146 11.06 6.36 -10.23
N PHE A 147 11.37 6.54 -8.95
CA PHE A 147 11.15 5.54 -7.92
C PHE A 147 9.80 5.80 -7.27
N VAL A 148 8.92 4.81 -7.32
CA VAL A 148 7.50 4.96 -6.94
C VAL A 148 7.08 3.84 -5.97
N LYS A 149 6.08 4.13 -5.14
CA LYS A 149 5.29 3.15 -4.40
C LYS A 149 3.88 3.16 -4.98
N LEU A 150 3.41 2.00 -5.40
CA LEU A 150 2.11 1.81 -6.03
C LEU A 150 1.31 0.82 -5.23
N PHE A 151 0.03 1.09 -5.12
CA PHE A 151 -0.94 0.17 -4.56
C PHE A 151 -2.04 -0.06 -5.60
N GLY A 152 -2.39 -1.32 -5.82
CA GLY A 152 -3.35 -1.65 -6.85
C GLY A 152 -3.91 -3.05 -6.76
N GLN A 153 -4.80 -3.36 -7.69
CA GLN A 153 -5.41 -4.67 -7.82
C GLN A 153 -4.88 -5.36 -9.09
N ILE A 154 -4.30 -6.55 -8.93
CA ILE A 154 -3.94 -7.43 -10.04
C ILE A 154 -5.21 -7.92 -10.71
N ARG A 155 -5.23 -7.83 -12.03
CA ARG A 155 -6.19 -8.50 -12.89
C ARG A 155 -5.45 -9.43 -13.82
N THR A 156 -5.73 -10.72 -13.71
CA THR A 156 -5.25 -11.74 -14.64
C THR A 156 -6.34 -12.02 -15.67
N SER A 157 -5.92 -12.26 -16.90
CA SER A 157 -6.78 -12.68 -18.00
C SER A 157 -6.03 -13.70 -18.83
N ILE A 158 -6.74 -14.69 -19.34
CA ILE A 158 -6.18 -15.70 -20.23
C ILE A 158 -6.70 -15.38 -21.63
N ASP A 159 -5.79 -15.22 -22.58
CA ASP A 159 -6.17 -15.00 -23.98
C ASP A 159 -6.65 -16.31 -24.65
N ASP A 160 -7.16 -16.19 -25.88
CA ASP A 160 -7.66 -17.34 -26.66
C ASP A 160 -6.57 -18.40 -26.93
N ASN A 161 -5.29 -18.05 -26.77
CA ASN A 161 -4.14 -18.95 -26.93
C ASN A 161 -3.72 -19.61 -25.60
N GLY A 162 -4.43 -19.36 -24.50
CA GLY A 162 -4.10 -19.88 -23.17
C GLY A 162 -2.95 -19.13 -22.49
N LYS A 163 -2.50 -17.99 -23.03
CA LYS A 163 -1.45 -17.19 -22.39
C LYS A 163 -2.07 -16.28 -21.34
N GLU A 164 -1.49 -16.32 -20.15
CA GLU A 164 -1.89 -15.46 -19.04
C GLU A 164 -1.26 -14.06 -19.18
N HIS A 165 -2.09 -13.04 -19.03
CA HIS A 165 -1.72 -11.63 -18.99
C HIS A 165 -2.18 -11.05 -17.66
N SER A 166 -1.25 -10.44 -16.93
CA SER A 166 -1.55 -9.71 -15.71
C SER A 166 -1.39 -8.20 -15.93
N ASN A 167 -2.31 -7.44 -15.36
CA ASN A 167 -2.25 -5.99 -15.35
C ASN A 167 -2.71 -5.47 -14.00
N VAL A 168 -1.98 -4.49 -13.47
CA VAL A 168 -2.26 -3.90 -12.16
C VAL A 168 -3.11 -2.66 -12.39
N ARG A 169 -4.34 -2.68 -11.88
CA ARG A 169 -5.17 -1.49 -11.79
C ARG A 169 -4.70 -0.69 -10.58
N ILE A 170 -4.15 0.49 -10.83
CA ILE A 170 -3.67 1.39 -9.79
C ILE A 170 -4.87 1.95 -9.03
N LEU A 171 -4.85 1.72 -7.73
CA LEU A 171 -5.75 2.36 -6.77
C LEU A 171 -5.08 3.61 -6.24
N SER A 172 -3.79 3.54 -5.89
CA SER A 172 -3.06 4.72 -5.46
C SER A 172 -1.61 4.70 -5.94
N SER A 173 -1.03 5.89 -6.09
CA SER A 173 0.37 6.06 -6.50
C SER A 173 1.10 7.15 -5.73
N LYS A 174 2.37 6.90 -5.38
CA LYS A 174 3.24 7.87 -4.71
C LYS A 174 4.61 7.90 -5.36
N LEU A 175 5.08 9.10 -5.71
CA LEU A 175 6.46 9.33 -6.12
C LEU A 175 7.35 9.36 -4.87
N LEU A 176 8.33 8.47 -4.80
CA LEU A 176 9.28 8.41 -3.69
C LEU A 176 10.54 9.23 -4.01
N LYS A 177 11.07 9.09 -5.22
CA LYS A 177 12.23 9.88 -5.70
C LYS A 177 12.15 10.08 -7.21
N ALA A 178 12.37 11.31 -7.66
CA ALA A 178 12.50 11.60 -9.08
C ALA A 178 13.91 11.24 -9.59
N LYS A 179 14.01 10.81 -10.85
CA LYS A 179 15.30 10.48 -11.50
C LYS A 179 16.30 11.64 -11.47
N GLU A 180 15.84 12.88 -11.60
CA GLU A 180 16.69 14.07 -11.59
C GLU A 180 17.43 14.25 -10.26
N GLN A 181 16.83 13.80 -9.15
CA GLN A 181 17.43 13.84 -7.81
C GLN A 181 18.42 12.69 -7.56
N MET A 182 18.42 11.64 -8.40
CA MET A 182 19.36 10.52 -8.28
C MET A 182 20.74 10.82 -8.87
N LYS A 183 20.86 11.81 -9.77
CA LYS A 183 22.13 12.13 -10.46
C LYS A 183 23.22 12.75 -9.57
N GLY A 184 22.93 13.04 -8.30
CA GLY A 184 23.89 13.64 -7.34
C GLY A 184 24.43 12.70 -6.25
N GLN A 185 23.99 11.44 -6.19
CA GLN A 185 24.37 10.49 -5.13
C GLN A 185 24.66 9.09 -5.70
N GLU A 186 25.64 8.98 -6.58
CA GLU A 186 26.22 7.68 -7.00
C GLU A 186 27.21 7.10 -5.96
N GLU A 187 27.18 7.56 -4.71
CA GLU A 187 27.83 6.82 -3.65
C GLU A 187 26.96 5.63 -3.28
N LYS A 188 27.53 4.43 -3.40
CA LYS A 188 26.97 3.13 -3.00
C LYS A 188 26.54 3.17 -1.53
N LYS A 189 25.38 3.74 -1.23
CA LYS A 189 24.74 3.62 0.07
C LYS A 189 23.96 2.32 0.04
N GLU A 190 24.46 1.37 0.81
CA GLU A 190 23.80 0.11 1.11
C GLU A 190 22.33 0.39 1.47
N SER A 191 21.40 -0.35 0.85
CA SER A 191 19.97 -0.15 1.10
C SER A 191 19.66 -0.42 2.57
N VAL A 192 18.87 0.45 3.22
CA VAL A 192 18.44 0.24 4.61
C VAL A 192 17.74 -1.12 4.76
N LEU A 193 17.05 -1.59 3.73
CA LEU A 193 16.44 -2.93 3.69
C LEU A 193 17.48 -4.05 3.64
N GLU A 194 18.58 -3.88 2.89
CA GLU A 194 19.70 -4.85 2.89
C GLU A 194 20.38 -4.89 4.26
N ALA A 195 20.57 -3.73 4.90
CA ALA A 195 21.11 -3.66 6.25
C ALA A 195 20.21 -4.41 7.25
N ILE A 196 18.89 -4.17 7.22
CA ILE A 196 17.93 -4.86 8.10
C ILE A 196 17.94 -6.38 7.85
N LYS A 197 17.95 -6.84 6.60
CA LYS A 197 18.04 -8.27 6.27
C LYS A 197 19.36 -8.89 6.79
N LYS A 198 20.49 -8.18 6.70
CA LYS A 198 21.78 -8.62 7.26
C LYS A 198 21.76 -8.71 8.78
N TYR A 199 21.15 -7.74 9.47
CA TYR A 199 20.98 -7.79 10.93
C TYR A 199 20.11 -8.98 11.36
N GLN A 200 19.01 -9.25 10.66
CA GLN A 200 18.13 -10.38 10.96
C GLN A 200 18.76 -11.75 10.66
N ALA A 201 19.68 -11.83 9.68
CA ALA A 201 20.45 -13.04 9.40
C ALA A 201 21.55 -13.29 10.44
N GLY A 202 22.21 -12.23 10.93
CA GLY A 202 23.29 -12.33 11.92
C GLY A 202 22.86 -12.79 13.32
N ASP A 203 21.60 -12.52 13.72
CA ASP A 203 21.07 -12.95 15.02
C ASP A 203 20.76 -14.47 15.10
N LYS A 204 20.81 -15.21 13.98
CA LYS A 204 20.68 -16.68 13.99
C LYS A 204 21.98 -17.44 14.29
N GLU A 205 23.13 -16.77 14.35
CA GLU A 205 24.46 -17.42 14.51
C GLU A 205 25.19 -17.15 15.85
N LYS A 206 24.49 -16.72 16.91
CA LYS A 206 25.10 -16.78 18.27
C LYS A 206 24.79 -18.12 18.97
N PRO A 207 25.80 -18.87 19.44
CA PRO A 207 25.57 -20.11 20.16
C PRO A 207 24.87 -19.82 21.49
N LYS A 208 23.80 -20.58 21.80
CA LYS A 208 23.23 -20.65 23.15
C LYS A 208 24.27 -21.24 24.09
N GLU A 209 24.93 -20.41 24.89
CA GLU A 209 25.70 -20.89 26.05
C GLU A 209 24.78 -21.69 26.97
N LYS A 210 25.18 -22.94 27.22
CA LYS A 210 24.53 -23.86 28.14
C LYS A 210 24.67 -23.30 29.57
N LYS A 211 23.55 -23.09 30.26
CA LYS A 211 23.55 -23.00 31.72
C LYS A 211 23.87 -24.39 32.29
N GLU A 212 25.07 -24.56 32.81
CA GLU A 212 25.41 -25.70 33.67
C GLU A 212 24.60 -25.62 34.97
N ALA A 213 23.88 -26.70 35.26
CA ALA A 213 23.24 -26.92 36.55
C ALA A 213 24.29 -27.41 37.54
N ASN A 214 24.72 -26.55 38.47
CA ASN A 214 25.53 -27.00 39.60
C ASN A 214 24.60 -27.41 40.75
N ARG A 215 24.51 -28.73 40.97
CA ARG A 215 24.01 -29.33 42.21
C ARG A 215 25.17 -29.36 43.19
N GLU A 216 25.05 -28.68 44.33
CA GLU A 216 25.75 -29.11 45.54
C GLU A 216 24.79 -29.07 46.74
N ALA A 217 24.78 -30.19 47.44
CA ALA A 217 24.09 -30.44 48.69
C ALA A 217 25.08 -30.36 49.86
N GLU A 218 24.55 -30.06 51.04
CA GLU A 218 25.09 -30.29 52.39
C GLU A 218 26.38 -29.56 52.84
N ARG A 219 26.21 -28.64 53.80
CA ARG A 219 26.44 -28.92 55.23
C ARG A 219 25.71 -27.94 56.13
#